data_AF-A0A1I3SS79-F1
#
_entry.id   AF-A0A1I3SS79-F1
#
_cell.length_a   1.000
_cell.length_b   1.000
_cell.length_c   1.000
_cell.angle_alpha   90.00
_cell.angle_beta   90.00
_cell.angle_gamma   90.00
#
_symmetry.space_group_name_H-M   'P 1'
#
loop_
_entity.id
_entity.type
_entity.pdbx_description
1 polymer ?
#
loop_
_entity_poly.entity_id
_entity_poly.type
_entity_poly.pdbx_seq_one_letter_code
_entity_poly.pdbx_strand_id
1 'polypeptide(L)'
;MLGAGGVMKYFTVALALFTAPAFATCQSADAPITGRLVQIKARHPAGEQIEGWALLTSDVCISMETMDGEIADIAPRIVHLVFADGKQPRNLWKLAEDEVTARGNLMEAHTVWHLGDILMFDTAFEND
;
A
#
# COMPACT_ATOMS: atom_id res chain seq x y z
N MET A 1 -55.93 39.87 37.91
CA MET A 1 -56.10 38.41 37.77
C MET A 1 -54.72 37.79 37.63
N LEU A 2 -54.38 36.88 38.54
CA LEU A 2 -53.21 36.01 38.47
C LEU A 2 -53.32 35.06 37.27
N GLY A 3 -52.20 34.69 36.65
CA GLY A 3 -52.20 33.54 35.75
C GLY A 3 -50.92 33.34 34.93
N ALA A 4 -50.12 32.36 35.35
CA ALA A 4 -49.21 31.52 34.57
C ALA A 4 -48.07 32.22 33.80
N GLY A 5 -46.79 31.96 34.09
CA GLY A 5 -46.19 30.63 34.14
C GLY A 5 -45.73 30.25 32.73
N GLY A 6 -44.45 30.47 32.42
CA GLY A 6 -43.90 30.18 31.09
C GLY A 6 -42.39 29.97 31.16
N VAL A 7 -42.02 28.72 31.36
CA VAL A 7 -40.66 28.22 31.58
C VAL A 7 -39.73 28.53 30.40
N MET A 8 -38.54 29.02 30.74
CA MET A 8 -37.36 29.20 29.89
C MET A 8 -37.05 27.91 29.12
N LYS A 9 -37.09 27.93 27.78
CA LYS A 9 -36.60 26.84 26.93
C LYS A 9 -35.43 27.34 26.09
N TYR A 10 -34.23 27.23 26.65
CA TYR A 10 -33.01 27.22 25.87
C TYR A 10 -33.06 26.00 24.94
N PHE A 11 -33.24 26.25 23.63
CA PHE A 11 -32.93 25.25 22.62
C PHE A 11 -31.41 25.14 22.52
N THR A 12 -30.82 24.29 23.36
CA THR A 12 -29.45 23.83 23.16
C THR A 12 -29.47 22.92 21.93
N VAL A 13 -29.17 23.48 20.77
CA VAL A 13 -28.89 22.69 19.56
C VAL A 13 -27.57 21.97 19.82
N ALA A 14 -27.66 20.73 20.28
CA ALA A 14 -26.52 19.82 20.32
C ALA A 14 -26.17 19.50 18.86
N LEU A 15 -25.19 20.22 18.31
CA LEU A 15 -24.58 19.90 17.03
C LEU A 15 -23.81 18.60 17.20
N ALA A 16 -24.47 17.47 16.91
CA ALA A 16 -23.81 16.18 16.80
C ALA A 16 -22.83 16.26 15.63
N LEU A 17 -21.55 16.48 15.96
CA LEU A 17 -20.44 16.27 15.03
C LEU A 17 -20.44 14.79 14.67
N PHE A 18 -21.06 14.46 13.55
CA PHE A 18 -20.84 13.18 12.89
C PHE A 18 -19.39 13.16 12.43
N THR A 19 -18.50 12.67 13.28
CA THR A 19 -17.17 12.25 12.87
C THR A 19 -17.38 11.02 12.00
N ALA A 20 -17.54 11.21 10.68
CA ALA A 20 -17.42 10.12 9.74
C ALA A 20 -16.06 9.45 10.00
N PRO A 21 -16.00 8.12 10.18
CA PRO A 21 -14.72 7.44 10.24
C PRO A 21 -13.99 7.78 8.93
N ALA A 22 -12.76 8.26 9.03
CA ALA A 22 -11.86 8.28 7.88
C ALA A 22 -11.53 6.82 7.58
N PHE A 23 -12.44 6.15 6.85
CA PHE A 23 -12.10 4.88 6.23
C PHE A 23 -10.98 5.21 5.26
N ALA A 24 -9.79 4.69 5.54
CA ALA A 24 -8.69 4.73 4.59
C ALA A 24 -9.19 3.99 3.34
N THR A 25 -9.60 4.73 2.32
CA THR A 25 -9.97 4.17 1.03
C THR A 25 -8.70 3.60 0.42
N CYS A 26 -8.69 2.29 0.18
CA CYS A 26 -7.58 1.62 -0.48
C CYS A 26 -7.35 2.24 -1.85
N GLN A 27 -6.08 2.40 -2.21
CA GLN A 27 -5.66 3.01 -3.47
C GLN A 27 -5.87 2.02 -4.61
N SER A 28 -6.00 2.50 -5.85
CA SER A 28 -6.08 1.62 -7.01
C SER A 28 -4.75 0.89 -7.25
N ALA A 29 -4.80 -0.26 -7.93
CA ALA A 29 -3.62 -1.07 -8.23
C ALA A 29 -2.53 -0.37 -9.07
N ASP A 30 -2.87 0.71 -9.78
CA ASP A 30 -1.94 1.53 -10.58
C ASP A 30 -1.38 2.76 -9.81
N ALA A 31 -1.80 2.93 -8.55
CA ALA A 31 -1.31 3.98 -7.68
C ALA A 31 0.19 3.78 -7.38
N PRO A 32 0.95 4.87 -7.25
CA PRO A 32 2.34 4.78 -6.86
C PRO A 32 2.44 4.33 -5.40
N ILE A 33 3.37 3.41 -5.11
CA ILE A 33 3.62 2.87 -3.78
C ILE A 33 4.93 3.47 -3.26
N THR A 34 4.85 4.13 -2.11
CA THR A 34 6.02 4.62 -1.38
C THR A 34 6.42 3.61 -0.31
N GLY A 35 7.71 3.35 -0.20
CA GLY A 35 8.26 2.52 0.87
C GLY A 35 9.78 2.57 0.89
N ARG A 36 10.36 1.95 1.91
CA ARG A 36 11.81 1.86 2.03
C ARG A 36 12.36 0.80 1.09
N LEU A 37 13.28 1.18 0.20
CA LEU A 37 13.91 0.25 -0.72
C LEU A 37 14.92 -0.64 0.02
N VAL A 38 14.80 -1.95 -0.14
CA VAL A 38 15.73 -2.92 0.46
C VAL A 38 16.11 -4.00 -0.53
N GLN A 39 17.33 -4.53 -0.39
CA GLN A 39 17.71 -5.77 -1.06
C GLN A 39 17.37 -6.94 -0.14
N ILE A 40 16.52 -7.84 -0.61
CA ILE A 40 16.11 -9.04 0.12
C ILE A 40 16.77 -10.27 -0.48
N LYS A 41 17.11 -11.20 0.42
CA LYS A 41 17.76 -12.46 0.09
C LYS A 41 16.88 -13.59 0.57
N ALA A 42 16.66 -14.58 -0.28
CA ALA A 42 15.94 -15.78 0.05
C ALA A 42 16.61 -17.00 -0.57
N ARG A 43 16.02 -18.17 -0.32
CA ARG A 43 16.52 -19.45 -0.82
C ARG A 43 15.45 -20.11 -1.66
N HIS A 44 15.76 -20.36 -2.92
CA HIS A 44 14.99 -21.23 -3.80
C HIS A 44 14.85 -22.61 -3.12
N PRO A 45 13.68 -23.27 -3.12
CA PRO A 45 13.55 -24.66 -2.70
C PRO A 45 14.57 -25.66 -3.25
N ALA A 46 15.13 -25.42 -4.45
CA ALA A 46 16.25 -26.22 -4.99
C ALA A 46 17.62 -25.93 -4.34
N GLY A 47 17.69 -25.01 -3.38
CA GLY A 47 18.87 -24.68 -2.57
C GLY A 47 19.60 -23.41 -2.99
N GLU A 48 19.32 -22.85 -4.15
CA GLU A 48 20.00 -21.66 -4.68
C GLU A 48 19.61 -20.38 -3.93
N GLN A 49 20.53 -19.43 -3.81
CA GLN A 49 20.25 -18.12 -3.24
C GLN A 49 19.62 -17.22 -4.31
N ILE A 50 18.53 -16.55 -3.94
CA ILE A 50 17.85 -15.55 -4.77
C ILE A 50 18.01 -14.21 -4.09
N GLU A 51 18.38 -13.18 -4.86
CA GLU A 51 18.41 -11.80 -4.39
C GLU A 51 17.47 -10.95 -5.24
N GLY A 52 16.68 -10.10 -4.59
CA GLY A 52 15.72 -9.22 -5.24
C GLY A 52 15.63 -7.87 -4.51
N TRP A 53 14.95 -6.93 -5.12
CA TRP A 53 14.67 -5.62 -4.53
C TRP A 53 13.22 -5.55 -4.12
N ALA A 54 12.93 -4.93 -2.98
CA ALA A 54 11.58 -4.73 -2.51
C ALA A 54 11.39 -3.38 -1.85
N LEU A 55 10.14 -2.95 -1.80
CA LEU A 55 9.71 -1.86 -0.92
C LEU A 55 9.17 -2.48 0.37
N LEU A 56 9.68 -1.99 1.50
CA LEU A 56 9.05 -2.18 2.80
C LEU A 56 8.06 -1.03 3.00
N THR A 57 6.78 -1.38 2.99
CA THR A 57 5.67 -0.43 3.05
C THR A 57 5.05 -0.43 4.45
N SER A 58 4.56 0.74 4.87
CA SER A 58 3.74 0.90 6.08
C SER A 58 2.48 1.67 5.72
N ASP A 59 1.34 1.25 6.26
CA ASP A 59 0.07 1.95 6.12
C ASP A 59 -0.44 2.13 4.67
N VAL A 60 -0.02 1.23 3.76
CA VAL A 60 -0.52 1.15 2.38
C VAL A 60 -1.69 0.17 2.33
N CYS A 61 -2.80 0.57 1.70
CA CYS A 61 -3.88 -0.34 1.29
C CYS A 61 -4.13 -0.20 -0.20
N ILE A 62 -4.26 -1.31 -0.90
CA ILE A 62 -4.40 -1.39 -2.35
C ILE A 62 -5.60 -2.27 -2.69
N SER A 63 -6.48 -1.75 -3.53
CA SER A 63 -7.57 -2.51 -4.13
C SER A 63 -7.10 -3.02 -5.49
N MET A 64 -7.01 -4.34 -5.65
CA MET A 64 -6.54 -4.98 -6.88
C MET A 64 -7.33 -6.24 -7.21
N GLU A 65 -7.30 -6.63 -8.49
CA GLU A 65 -7.86 -7.90 -8.95
C GLU A 65 -6.94 -9.04 -8.53
N THR A 66 -7.49 -10.04 -7.85
CA THR A 66 -6.84 -11.30 -7.50
C THR A 66 -6.78 -12.21 -8.72
N MET A 67 -6.04 -13.32 -8.65
CA MET A 67 -6.05 -14.28 -9.76
C MET A 67 -7.41 -14.89 -10.07
N ASP A 68 -8.29 -14.97 -9.07
CA ASP A 68 -9.63 -15.52 -9.23
C ASP A 68 -10.58 -14.53 -9.95
N GLY A 69 -10.08 -13.34 -10.31
CA GLY A 69 -10.84 -12.27 -10.94
C GLY A 69 -11.69 -11.47 -9.95
N GLU A 70 -11.43 -11.63 -8.65
CA GLU A 70 -12.13 -10.89 -7.59
C GLU A 70 -11.37 -9.62 -7.23
N ILE A 71 -12.08 -8.53 -6.90
CA ILE A 71 -11.44 -7.33 -6.36
C ILE A 71 -11.26 -7.50 -4.86
N ALA A 72 -10.02 -7.38 -4.39
CA ALA A 72 -9.67 -7.49 -2.98
C ALA A 72 -8.81 -6.31 -2.52
N ASP A 73 -9.01 -5.93 -1.25
CA ASP A 73 -8.20 -4.94 -0.56
C ASP A 73 -7.05 -5.64 0.19
N ILE A 74 -5.82 -5.29 -0.18
CA ILE A 74 -4.59 -5.87 0.33
C ILE A 74 -3.76 -4.76 0.98
N ALA A 75 -3.22 -5.04 2.18
CA ALA A 75 -2.27 -4.16 2.86
C ALA A 75 -0.87 -4.78 2.78
N PRO A 76 -0.15 -4.66 1.65
CA PRO A 76 1.16 -5.27 1.50
C PRO A 76 2.15 -4.59 2.45
N ARG A 77 3.01 -5.41 3.07
CA ARG A 77 4.17 -4.97 3.86
C ARG A 77 5.46 -5.07 3.06
N ILE A 78 5.50 -5.98 2.09
CA ILE A 78 6.64 -6.20 1.21
C ILE A 78 6.14 -6.26 -0.23
N VAL A 79 6.58 -5.31 -1.05
CA VAL A 79 6.30 -5.28 -2.49
C VAL A 79 7.58 -5.65 -3.24
N HIS A 80 7.60 -6.83 -3.87
CA HIS A 80 8.76 -7.29 -4.62
C HIS A 80 8.82 -6.61 -6.00
N LEU A 81 9.94 -5.96 -6.32
CA LEU A 81 10.13 -5.17 -7.53
C LEU A 81 10.69 -6.03 -8.67
N VAL A 82 9.92 -6.14 -9.75
CA VAL A 82 10.33 -6.80 -10.99
C VAL A 82 10.49 -5.73 -12.07
N PHE A 83 11.73 -5.55 -12.52
CA PHE A 83 12.06 -4.56 -13.55
C PHE A 83 11.85 -5.12 -14.96
N ALA A 84 11.46 -4.26 -15.90
CA ALA A 84 11.31 -4.62 -17.30
C ALA A 84 12.56 -5.31 -17.85
N ASP A 85 12.35 -6.34 -18.67
CA ASP A 85 13.40 -7.20 -19.25
C ASP A 85 14.34 -7.88 -18.22
N GLY A 86 13.94 -7.94 -16.94
CA GLY A 86 14.74 -8.47 -15.84
C GLY A 86 15.99 -7.62 -15.53
N LYS A 87 16.12 -6.43 -16.12
CA LYS A 87 17.30 -5.57 -15.96
C LYS A 87 17.07 -4.54 -14.87
N GLN A 88 17.67 -4.78 -13.71
CA GLN A 88 17.70 -3.82 -12.62
C GLN A 88 18.49 -2.56 -13.03
N PRO A 89 18.03 -1.35 -12.64
CA PRO A 89 18.82 -0.14 -12.80
C PRO A 89 20.21 -0.27 -12.13
N ARG A 90 21.29 0.07 -12.85
CA ARG A 90 22.69 -0.16 -12.44
C ARG A 90 23.09 0.46 -11.09
N ASN A 91 22.32 1.42 -10.58
CA ASN A 91 22.64 2.19 -9.39
C ASN A 91 21.59 2.02 -8.27
N LEU A 92 20.72 1.01 -8.33
CA LEU A 92 19.69 0.82 -7.29
C LEU A 92 20.27 0.76 -5.87
N TRP A 93 21.45 0.16 -5.75
CA TRP A 93 22.17 0.03 -4.49
C TRP A 93 22.49 1.37 -3.82
N LYS A 94 22.49 2.48 -4.58
CA LYS A 94 22.68 3.83 -4.02
C LYS A 94 21.45 4.35 -3.29
N LEU A 95 20.28 3.80 -3.61
CA LEU A 95 18.99 4.13 -3.01
C LEU A 95 18.61 3.09 -1.94
N ALA A 96 19.49 2.13 -1.64
CA ALA A 96 19.21 1.13 -0.63
C ALA A 96 19.03 1.81 0.74
N GLU A 97 17.98 1.42 1.45
CA GLU A 97 17.48 2.01 2.69
C GLU A 97 16.83 3.40 2.56
N ASP A 98 16.80 4.01 1.37
CA ASP A 98 16.06 5.25 1.12
C ASP A 98 14.56 4.96 0.96
N GLU A 99 13.73 5.94 1.31
CA GLU A 99 12.32 5.93 0.96
C GLU A 99 12.18 6.32 -0.51
N VAL A 100 11.53 5.47 -1.29
CA VAL A 100 11.33 5.67 -2.72
C VAL A 100 9.88 5.42 -3.09
N THR A 101 9.43 6.09 -4.14
CA THR A 101 8.11 5.90 -4.72
C THR A 101 8.26 5.17 -6.05
N ALA A 102 7.53 4.07 -6.23
CA ALA A 102 7.52 3.31 -7.47
C ALA A 102 6.11 3.03 -7.98
N ARG A 103 5.99 2.89 -9.30
CA ARG A 103 4.78 2.45 -9.99
C ARG A 103 5.10 1.23 -10.84
N GLY A 104 4.11 0.37 -11.03
CA GLY A 104 4.15 -0.77 -11.94
C GLY A 104 2.82 -1.53 -11.94
N ASN A 105 2.79 -2.69 -12.59
CA ASN A 105 1.63 -3.56 -12.60
C ASN A 105 1.66 -4.50 -11.38
N LEU A 106 0.64 -4.44 -10.54
CA LEU A 106 0.58 -5.27 -9.33
C LEU A 106 -0.03 -6.64 -9.62
N MET A 107 0.57 -7.67 -9.03
CA MET A 107 0.05 -9.04 -9.05
C MET A 107 0.32 -9.72 -7.71
N GLU A 108 -0.53 -10.67 -7.33
CA GLU A 108 -0.29 -11.50 -6.15
C GLU A 108 0.98 -12.37 -6.31
N ALA A 109 1.63 -12.66 -5.20
CA ALA A 109 2.84 -13.48 -5.17
C ALA A 109 2.49 -14.98 -5.17
N HIS A 110 2.65 -15.66 -6.32
CA HIS A 110 2.22 -17.07 -6.46
C HIS A 110 3.30 -18.14 -6.31
N THR A 111 4.56 -17.74 -6.17
CA THR A 111 5.67 -18.69 -6.14
C THR A 111 6.53 -18.45 -4.92
N VAL A 112 7.09 -19.54 -4.41
CA VAL A 112 8.07 -19.55 -3.32
C VAL A 112 9.37 -18.78 -3.62
N TRP A 113 9.55 -18.31 -4.86
CA TRP A 113 10.66 -17.47 -5.30
C TRP A 113 10.31 -15.96 -5.23
N HIS A 114 9.03 -15.61 -5.12
CA HIS A 114 8.60 -14.24 -4.93
C HIS A 114 8.79 -13.83 -3.47
N LEU A 115 9.37 -12.66 -3.27
CA LEU A 115 9.94 -12.28 -1.99
C LEU A 115 9.10 -11.25 -1.22
N GLY A 116 7.81 -11.12 -1.56
CA GLY A 116 6.88 -10.17 -0.96
C GLY A 116 5.44 -10.65 -0.98
N ASP A 117 4.56 -9.87 -0.37
CA ASP A 117 3.12 -10.12 -0.32
C ASP A 117 2.49 -9.96 -1.73
N ILE A 118 3.04 -9.03 -2.50
CA ILE A 118 2.69 -8.77 -3.91
C ILE A 118 3.95 -8.49 -4.75
N LEU A 119 3.78 -8.56 -6.06
CA LEU A 119 4.78 -8.24 -7.08
C LEU A 119 4.41 -6.93 -7.78
N MET A 120 5.40 -6.11 -8.08
CA MET A 120 5.28 -4.95 -8.97
C MET A 120 6.09 -5.21 -10.25
N PHE A 121 5.40 -5.51 -11.34
CA PHE A 121 6.00 -5.69 -12.65
C PHE A 121 6.24 -4.36 -13.35
N ASP A 122 7.23 -4.35 -14.24
CA ASP A 122 7.66 -3.16 -14.99
C ASP A 122 7.93 -1.96 -14.07
N THR A 123 8.54 -2.24 -12.91
CA THR A 123 8.80 -1.25 -11.88
C THR A 123 9.56 -0.04 -12.45
N ALA A 124 8.99 1.14 -12.25
CA ALA A 124 9.63 2.43 -12.51
C ALA A 124 9.56 3.29 -11.24
N PHE A 125 10.69 3.88 -10.84
CA PHE A 125 10.70 4.89 -9.78
C PHE A 125 10.16 6.21 -10.32
N GLU A 126 9.33 6.88 -9.54
CA GLU A 126 9.01 8.27 -9.78
C GLU A 126 10.25 9.10 -9.39
N ASN A 127 10.81 9.85 -10.35
CA ASN A 127 11.85 10.83 -10.03
C ASN A 127 11.15 12.08 -9.48
N ASP A 128 11.57 12.55 -8.31
CA ASP A 128 11.33 13.95 -7.90
C ASP A 128 12.15 14.92 -8.76
#